data_AF-N8NWW0-F1
#
_entry.id   AF-N8NWW0-F1
#
_cell.length_a   1.000
_cell.length_b   1.000
_cell.length_c   1.000
_cell.angle_alpha   90.00
_cell.angle_beta   90.00
_cell.angle_gamma   90.00
#
_symmetry.space_group_name_H-M   'P 1'
#
loop_
_entity.id
_entity.type
_entity.pdbx_description
1 polymer ?
#
loop_
_entity_poly.entity_id
_entity_poly.type
_entity_poly.pdbx_seq_one_letter_code
_entity_poly.pdbx_strand_id
1 'polypeptide(L)'
;MTEKRQKIDYERIEAGWRAGILSPRQLAAQYTEETNESVSHAAIIKHFTKLGIPRNLAEKIKAKSDDMVTRAMVTELVTPVTIKRDKDIIDDAATKLTDIRLGQRKDISRARSISMKLFDELELMVGAENVNLLQQLGELLYSPDEKGMDKLNDLYMKIINLPNRVKAIKELSDTMKTLVALERQAYGLEEKENTTADALTTLLESIAQGNSSGFQPVQEDKDY
;
A
#
# COMPACT_ATOMS: atom_id res chain seq x y z
N MET A 1 -42.01 16.94 37.11
CA MET A 1 -41.69 17.79 35.95
C MET A 1 -41.06 16.93 34.89
N THR A 2 -41.70 16.81 33.73
CA THR A 2 -41.23 15.98 32.62
C THR A 2 -40.20 16.77 31.82
N GLU A 3 -38.91 16.49 32.03
CA GLU A 3 -37.83 17.06 31.22
C GLU A 3 -38.07 16.71 29.75
N LYS A 4 -38.26 17.74 28.92
CA LYS A 4 -38.28 17.62 27.46
C LYS A 4 -36.97 16.95 27.04
N ARG A 5 -37.04 15.71 26.53
CA ARG A 5 -35.90 15.07 25.88
C ARG A 5 -35.45 15.96 24.73
N GLN A 6 -34.26 16.52 24.85
CA GLN A 6 -33.61 17.32 23.82
C GLN A 6 -33.51 16.48 22.55
N LYS A 7 -34.06 16.98 21.43
CA LYS A 7 -34.14 16.24 20.17
C LYS A 7 -32.85 16.47 19.39
N ILE A 8 -31.84 15.67 19.72
CA ILE A 8 -30.53 15.70 19.09
C ILE A 8 -30.65 15.32 17.61
N ASP A 9 -30.10 16.15 16.73
CA ASP A 9 -30.04 15.92 15.29
C ASP A 9 -28.83 15.04 14.92
N TYR A 10 -29.04 13.72 14.96
CA TYR A 10 -27.99 12.74 14.67
C TYR A 10 -27.61 12.68 13.18
N GLU A 11 -28.45 13.16 12.25
CA GLU A 11 -28.13 13.15 10.81
C GLU A 11 -26.92 14.04 10.52
N ARG A 12 -26.79 15.17 11.23
CA ARG A 12 -25.62 16.06 11.14
C ARG A 12 -24.33 15.41 11.62
N ILE A 13 -24.42 14.57 12.66
CA ILE A 13 -23.26 13.89 13.25
C ILE A 13 -22.85 12.69 12.40
N GLU A 14 -23.78 12.10 11.65
CA GLU A 14 -23.60 10.86 10.88
C GLU A 14 -22.48 10.94 9.84
N ALA A 15 -22.37 12.08 9.13
CA ALA A 15 -21.32 12.31 8.15
C ALA A 15 -19.92 12.25 8.79
N GLY A 16 -19.72 12.98 9.90
CA GLY A 16 -18.46 12.97 10.65
C GLY A 16 -18.21 11.65 11.38
N TRP A 17 -19.25 10.94 11.79
CA TRP A 17 -19.16 9.60 12.35
C TRP A 17 -18.66 8.59 11.33
N ARG A 18 -19.25 8.55 10.13
CA ARG A 18 -18.84 7.65 9.04
C ARG A 18 -17.43 7.95 8.56
N ALA A 19 -17.09 9.23 8.40
CA ALA A 19 -15.76 9.67 7.98
C ALA A 19 -14.67 9.22 8.96
N GLY A 20 -14.98 9.15 10.26
CA GLY A 20 -14.07 8.61 11.26
C GLY A 20 -12.86 9.47 11.62
N ILE A 21 -12.65 10.59 10.91
CA ILE A 21 -11.59 11.59 11.06
C ILE A 21 -11.63 12.28 12.44
N LEU A 22 -12.81 12.70 12.92
CA LEU A 22 -12.98 13.38 14.21
C LEU A 22 -13.42 12.42 15.30
N SER A 23 -12.75 12.38 16.46
CA SER A 23 -13.15 11.51 17.57
C SER A 23 -14.60 11.77 18.01
N PRO A 24 -15.30 10.79 18.64
CA PRO A 24 -16.66 11.00 19.14
C PRO A 24 -16.82 12.18 20.10
N ARG A 25 -15.74 12.58 20.79
CA ARG A 25 -15.70 13.79 21.63
C ARG A 25 -15.59 15.07 20.81
N GLN A 26 -14.80 15.07 19.74
CA GLN A 26 -14.71 16.20 18.82
C GLN A 26 -16.02 16.39 18.06
N LEU A 27 -16.70 15.31 17.66
CA LEU A 27 -18.03 15.38 17.05
C LEU A 27 -19.07 15.96 18.01
N ALA A 28 -19.02 15.58 19.29
CA ALA A 28 -19.86 16.16 20.33
C ALA A 28 -19.57 17.66 20.55
N ALA A 29 -18.29 18.05 20.59
CA ALA A 29 -17.88 19.44 20.76
C ALA A 29 -18.33 20.30 19.57
N GLN A 30 -18.09 19.83 18.34
CA GLN A 30 -18.51 20.51 17.11
C GLN A 30 -20.03 20.66 17.04
N TYR A 31 -20.78 19.60 17.35
CA TYR A 31 -22.24 19.68 17.40
C TYR A 31 -22.72 20.71 18.44
N THR A 32 -22.08 20.74 19.62
CA THR A 32 -22.42 21.70 20.68
C THR A 32 -22.11 23.14 20.28
N GLU A 33 -21.00 23.37 19.57
CA GLU A 33 -20.61 24.68 19.04
C GLU A 33 -21.55 25.17 17.92
N GLU A 34 -22.00 24.27 17.05
CA GLU A 34 -22.86 24.61 15.91
C GLU A 34 -24.34 24.78 16.29
N THR A 35 -24.82 24.07 17.31
CA THR A 35 -26.25 24.02 17.66
C THR A 35 -26.59 24.64 19.02
N ASN A 36 -25.58 25.02 19.81
CA ASN A 36 -25.71 25.37 21.24
C ASN A 36 -26.39 24.27 22.09
N GLU A 37 -26.54 23.06 21.56
CA GLU A 37 -27.12 21.92 22.26
C GLU A 37 -26.03 20.91 22.62
N SER A 38 -25.89 20.60 23.92
CA SER A 38 -24.87 19.66 24.38
C SER A 38 -25.24 18.21 24.06
N VAL A 39 -24.34 17.48 23.40
CA VAL A 39 -24.47 16.04 23.17
C VAL A 39 -23.31 15.30 23.82
N SER A 40 -23.62 14.23 24.56
CA SER A 40 -22.58 13.37 25.11
C SER A 40 -21.98 12.47 24.03
N HIS A 41 -20.65 12.40 23.97
CA HIS A 41 -19.93 11.46 23.10
C HIS A 41 -20.41 9.99 23.28
N ALA A 42 -20.82 9.60 24.49
CA ALA A 42 -21.36 8.27 24.75
C ALA A 42 -22.73 8.04 24.11
N ALA A 43 -23.55 9.10 23.99
CA ALA A 43 -24.84 9.05 23.31
C ALA A 43 -24.68 8.89 21.80
N ILE A 44 -23.71 9.60 21.21
CA ILE A 44 -23.30 9.48 19.79
C ILE A 44 -22.89 8.03 19.50
N ILE A 45 -21.95 7.48 20.27
CA ILE A 45 -21.48 6.10 20.11
C ILE A 45 -22.67 5.14 20.18
N LYS A 46 -23.47 5.22 21.26
CA LYS A 46 -24.62 4.33 21.47
C LYS A 46 -25.65 4.39 20.34
N HIS A 47 -25.90 5.58 19.80
CA HIS A 47 -26.85 5.81 18.70
C HIS A 47 -26.38 5.10 17.43
N PHE A 48 -25.16 5.38 16.96
CA PHE A 48 -24.64 4.81 15.72
C PHE A 48 -24.33 3.32 15.83
N THR A 49 -23.89 2.82 17.01
CA THR A 49 -23.73 1.38 17.23
C THR A 49 -25.07 0.64 17.20
N LYS A 50 -26.14 1.25 17.74
CA LYS A 50 -27.49 0.64 17.74
C LYS A 50 -28.08 0.58 16.32
N LEU A 51 -27.76 1.56 15.48
CA LEU A 51 -28.16 1.61 14.08
C LEU A 51 -27.24 0.79 13.15
N GLY A 52 -26.16 0.22 13.68
CA GLY A 52 -25.20 -0.57 12.88
C GLY A 52 -24.44 0.26 11.84
N ILE A 53 -24.31 1.58 12.04
CA ILE A 53 -23.61 2.45 11.09
C ILE A 53 -22.10 2.35 11.35
N PRO A 54 -21.31 1.73 10.44
CA PRO A 54 -19.89 1.52 10.64
C PRO A 54 -19.11 2.83 10.52
N ARG A 55 -17.99 2.91 11.24
CA ARG A 55 -17.10 4.07 11.31
C ARG A 55 -15.78 3.75 10.60
N ASN A 56 -15.35 4.59 9.66
CA ASN A 56 -14.11 4.37 8.91
C ASN A 56 -12.87 4.77 9.73
N LEU A 57 -12.15 3.79 10.27
CA LEU A 57 -10.91 4.02 11.03
C LEU A 57 -9.63 3.73 10.23
N ALA A 58 -9.74 3.37 8.96
CA ALA A 58 -8.63 2.85 8.15
C ALA A 58 -7.46 3.86 8.06
N GLU A 59 -7.74 5.14 7.84
CA GLU A 59 -6.71 6.18 7.75
C GLU A 59 -5.97 6.41 9.07
N LYS A 60 -6.69 6.38 10.20
CA LYS A 60 -6.07 6.52 11.54
C LYS A 60 -5.21 5.32 11.89
N ILE A 61 -5.67 4.11 11.55
CA ILE A 61 -4.89 2.88 11.73
C ILE A 61 -3.63 2.92 10.87
N LYS A 62 -3.74 3.34 9.61
CA LYS A 62 -2.60 3.51 8.69
C LYS A 62 -1.60 4.54 9.23
N ALA A 63 -2.06 5.75 9.59
CA ALA A 63 -1.20 6.81 10.10
C ALA A 63 -0.49 6.42 11.42
N LYS A 64 -1.20 5.74 12.34
CA LYS A 64 -0.60 5.24 13.57
C LYS A 64 0.41 4.11 13.31
N SER A 65 0.11 3.20 12.38
CA SER A 65 1.05 2.15 11.96
C SER A 65 2.30 2.74 11.33
N ASP A 66 2.18 3.75 10.46
CA ASP A 66 3.31 4.47 9.85
C ASP A 66 4.21 5.11 10.94
N ASP A 67 3.62 5.79 11.94
CA ASP A 67 4.36 6.39 13.08
C ASP A 67 5.00 5.34 14.01
N MET A 68 4.35 4.20 14.24
CA MET A 68 4.92 3.11 15.04
C MET A 68 6.11 2.45 14.33
N VAL A 69 6.01 2.23 13.01
CA VAL A 69 7.11 1.66 12.22
C VAL A 69 8.30 2.61 12.17
N THR A 70 8.08 3.92 11.94
CA THR A 70 9.19 4.88 11.91
C THR A 70 9.87 5.02 13.27
N ARG A 71 9.11 5.02 14.38
CA ARG A 71 9.68 5.06 15.73
C ARG A 71 10.40 3.78 16.12
N ALA A 72 9.88 2.60 15.77
CA ALA A 72 10.54 1.32 16.03
C ALA A 72 11.86 1.18 15.26
N MET A 73 11.98 1.81 14.09
CA MET A 73 13.24 1.88 13.35
C MET A 73 14.29 2.82 13.98
N VAL A 74 13.87 3.77 14.82
CA VAL A 74 14.73 4.84 15.37
C VAL A 74 14.99 4.67 16.87
N THR A 75 14.12 3.99 17.61
CA THR A 75 14.22 3.80 19.07
C THR A 75 13.55 2.50 19.50
N GLU A 76 14.25 1.72 20.31
CA GLU A 76 13.90 0.34 20.70
C GLU A 76 12.76 0.21 21.74
N LEU A 77 11.98 1.27 22.00
CA LEU A 77 11.01 1.28 23.10
C LEU A 77 9.71 2.00 22.73
N VAL A 78 8.58 1.31 22.92
CA VAL A 78 7.22 1.87 22.82
C VAL A 78 6.54 1.73 24.19
N THR A 79 6.18 2.86 24.83
CA THR A 79 5.40 2.90 26.08
C THR A 79 3.91 3.16 25.81
N PRO A 80 2.97 2.46 26.48
CA PRO A 80 1.55 2.66 26.28
C PRO A 80 0.97 3.78 27.17
N VAL A 81 0.19 4.69 26.57
CA VAL A 81 -0.65 5.68 27.27
C VAL A 81 -2.14 5.31 27.09
N THR A 82 -2.97 5.56 28.09
CA THR A 82 -4.29 4.95 28.33
C THR A 82 -5.49 5.59 27.60
N ILE A 83 -6.24 4.88 26.72
CA ILE A 83 -7.62 5.25 26.25
C ILE A 83 -8.45 3.96 25.89
N LYS A 84 -8.96 3.26 26.90
CA LYS A 84 -9.17 1.78 26.93
C LYS A 84 -10.34 1.10 26.17
N ARG A 85 -10.81 1.49 24.98
CA ARG A 85 -11.69 0.57 24.18
C ARG A 85 -11.48 0.69 22.67
N ASP A 86 -11.75 1.87 22.10
CA ASP A 86 -11.51 2.10 20.67
C ASP A 86 -10.01 2.18 20.38
N LYS A 87 -9.21 2.73 21.32
CA LYS A 87 -7.75 2.71 21.20
C LYS A 87 -7.22 1.30 21.28
N ASP A 88 -7.72 0.45 22.18
CA ASP A 88 -7.19 -0.91 22.32
C ASP A 88 -7.44 -1.72 21.04
N ILE A 89 -8.60 -1.55 20.39
CA ILE A 89 -8.89 -2.14 19.07
C ILE A 89 -7.98 -1.57 17.98
N ILE A 90 -7.80 -0.24 17.96
CA ILE A 90 -6.92 0.44 17.00
C ILE A 90 -5.45 0.06 17.23
N ASP A 91 -5.02 -0.16 18.47
CA ASP A 91 -3.66 -0.46 18.87
C ASP A 91 -3.34 -1.92 18.56
N ASP A 92 -4.25 -2.85 18.82
CA ASP A 92 -4.12 -4.25 18.40
C ASP A 92 -4.09 -4.36 16.87
N ALA A 93 -4.99 -3.67 16.17
CA ALA A 93 -5.02 -3.65 14.71
C ALA A 93 -3.75 -3.00 14.12
N ALA A 94 -3.29 -1.90 14.72
CA ALA A 94 -2.06 -1.24 14.33
C ALA A 94 -0.85 -2.13 14.58
N THR A 95 -0.78 -2.84 15.71
CA THR A 95 0.33 -3.74 16.05
C THR A 95 0.41 -4.92 15.06
N LYS A 96 -0.74 -5.53 14.73
CA LYS A 96 -0.76 -6.58 13.69
C LYS A 96 -0.33 -6.05 12.33
N LEU A 97 -0.76 -4.84 11.97
CA LEU A 97 -0.37 -4.21 10.71
C LEU A 97 1.13 -3.85 10.70
N THR A 98 1.68 -3.39 11.83
CA THR A 98 3.11 -3.11 11.97
C THR A 98 3.93 -4.39 11.83
N ASP A 99 3.50 -5.48 12.45
CA ASP A 99 4.19 -6.77 12.39
C ASP A 99 4.23 -7.31 10.95
N ILE A 100 3.10 -7.26 10.25
CA ILE A 100 3.02 -7.66 8.83
C ILE A 100 3.96 -6.81 7.98
N ARG A 101 3.93 -5.49 8.16
CA ARG A 101 4.78 -4.56 7.39
C ARG A 101 6.26 -4.74 7.70
N LEU A 102 6.61 -5.00 8.96
CA LEU A 102 7.98 -5.30 9.36
C LEU A 102 8.46 -6.61 8.74
N GLY A 103 7.61 -7.64 8.75
CA GLY A 103 7.84 -8.90 8.06
C GLY A 103 8.09 -8.71 6.57
N GLN A 104 7.20 -7.99 5.88
CA GLN A 104 7.35 -7.66 4.46
C GLN A 104 8.67 -6.91 4.18
N ARG A 105 9.00 -5.88 4.96
CA ARG A 105 10.26 -5.14 4.80
C ARG A 105 11.49 -6.04 4.96
N LYS A 106 11.46 -6.95 5.94
CA LYS A 106 12.53 -7.91 6.18
C LYS A 106 12.67 -8.91 5.03
N ASP A 107 11.56 -9.43 4.53
CA ASP A 107 11.54 -10.40 3.43
C ASP A 107 12.02 -9.75 2.13
N ILE A 108 11.57 -8.54 1.83
CA ILE A 108 12.02 -7.76 0.67
C ILE A 108 13.54 -7.47 0.75
N SER A 109 14.02 -7.02 1.91
CA SER A 109 15.45 -6.77 2.13
C SER A 109 16.30 -8.03 1.94
N ARG A 110 15.81 -9.18 2.44
CA ARG A 110 16.46 -10.47 2.24
C ARG A 110 16.48 -10.87 0.76
N ALA A 111 15.36 -10.75 0.07
CA ALA A 111 15.26 -11.07 -1.35
C ALA A 111 16.21 -10.21 -2.18
N ARG A 112 16.28 -8.90 -1.90
CA ARG A 112 17.22 -7.97 -2.53
C ARG A 112 18.68 -8.38 -2.30
N SER A 113 19.03 -8.74 -1.06
CA SER A 113 20.39 -9.22 -0.75
C SER A 113 20.76 -10.48 -1.53
N ILE A 114 19.83 -11.42 -1.70
CA ILE A 114 20.04 -12.63 -2.49
C ILE A 114 20.21 -12.27 -3.98
N SER A 115 19.35 -11.43 -4.54
CA SER A 115 19.45 -11.01 -5.94
C SER A 115 20.78 -10.30 -6.23
N MET A 116 21.26 -9.44 -5.34
CA MET A 116 22.57 -8.80 -5.50
C MET A 116 23.72 -9.81 -5.51
N LYS A 117 23.72 -10.80 -4.60
CA LYS A 117 24.73 -11.87 -4.61
C LYS A 117 24.73 -12.69 -5.90
N LEU A 118 23.56 -12.91 -6.50
CA LEU A 118 23.45 -13.58 -7.79
C LEU A 118 23.98 -12.71 -8.94
N PHE A 119 23.84 -11.37 -8.87
CA PHE A 119 24.53 -10.48 -9.79
C PHE A 119 26.05 -10.56 -9.64
N ASP A 120 26.56 -10.56 -8.40
CA ASP A 120 27.99 -10.69 -8.13
C ASP A 120 28.56 -11.99 -8.72
N GLU A 121 27.84 -13.11 -8.58
CA GLU A 121 28.22 -14.39 -9.17
C GLU A 121 28.25 -14.33 -10.71
N LEU A 122 27.24 -13.72 -11.33
CA LEU A 122 27.21 -13.54 -12.78
C LEU A 122 28.31 -12.61 -13.29
N GLU A 123 28.66 -11.56 -12.55
CA GLU A 123 29.77 -10.67 -12.87
C GLU A 123 31.09 -11.44 -12.93
N LEU A 124 31.34 -12.32 -11.95
CA LEU A 124 32.50 -13.21 -11.96
C LEU A 124 32.50 -14.15 -13.17
N MET A 125 31.34 -14.68 -13.59
CA MET A 125 31.24 -15.58 -14.73
C MET A 125 31.41 -14.90 -16.10
N VAL A 126 31.23 -13.59 -16.22
CA VAL A 126 31.28 -12.86 -17.50
C VAL A 126 32.69 -12.34 -17.82
N GLY A 127 33.61 -12.33 -16.86
CA GLY A 127 35.02 -11.96 -17.09
C GLY A 127 35.68 -12.84 -18.17
N ALA A 128 36.33 -12.22 -19.16
CA ALA A 128 36.88 -12.94 -20.33
C ALA A 128 37.85 -14.07 -19.94
N GLU A 129 38.66 -13.86 -18.90
CA GLU A 129 39.56 -14.87 -18.34
C GLU A 129 38.79 -16.03 -17.68
N ASN A 130 37.80 -15.71 -16.85
CA ASN A 130 36.97 -16.71 -16.18
C ASN A 130 36.13 -17.53 -17.15
N VAL A 131 35.60 -16.92 -18.22
CA VAL A 131 34.89 -17.63 -19.29
C VAL A 131 35.81 -18.66 -19.95
N ASN A 132 37.07 -18.29 -20.21
CA ASN A 132 38.04 -19.20 -20.81
C ASN A 132 38.41 -20.34 -19.84
N LEU A 133 38.67 -20.03 -18.57
CA LEU A 133 38.95 -21.04 -17.53
C LEU A 133 37.78 -22.00 -17.33
N LEU A 134 36.54 -21.50 -17.31
CA LEU A 134 35.34 -22.32 -17.22
C LEU A 134 35.20 -23.24 -18.44
N GLN A 135 35.51 -22.76 -19.64
CA GLN A 135 35.49 -23.58 -20.84
C GLN A 135 36.56 -24.69 -20.80
N GLN A 136 37.79 -24.36 -20.42
CA GLN A 136 38.86 -25.34 -20.22
C GLN A 136 38.49 -26.38 -19.16
N LEU A 137 37.84 -25.96 -18.07
CA LEU A 137 37.34 -26.87 -17.04
C LEU A 137 36.28 -27.83 -17.62
N GLY A 138 35.37 -27.36 -18.46
CA GLY A 138 34.38 -28.22 -19.13
C GLY A 138 35.02 -29.21 -20.09
N GLU A 139 36.06 -28.80 -20.82
CA GLU A 139 36.83 -29.71 -21.68
C GLU A 139 37.57 -30.78 -20.86
N LEU A 140 38.13 -30.40 -19.70
CA LEU A 140 38.81 -31.32 -18.79
C LEU A 140 37.85 -32.31 -18.11
N LEU A 141 36.65 -31.85 -17.75
CA LEU A 141 35.62 -32.65 -17.10
C LEU A 141 34.87 -33.57 -18.06
N TYR A 142 35.15 -33.50 -19.37
CA TYR A 142 34.49 -34.32 -20.37
C TYR A 142 34.75 -35.81 -20.14
N SER A 143 33.68 -36.53 -19.81
CA SER A 143 33.66 -37.94 -19.45
C SER A 143 32.43 -38.61 -20.08
N PRO A 144 32.45 -38.85 -21.41
CA PRO A 144 31.33 -39.46 -22.11
C PRO A 144 31.07 -40.92 -21.67
N ASP A 145 29.80 -41.31 -21.65
CA ASP A 145 29.38 -42.70 -21.47
C ASP A 145 29.66 -43.57 -22.71
N GLU A 146 29.33 -44.86 -22.67
CA GLU A 146 29.50 -45.80 -23.80
C GLU A 146 28.77 -45.35 -25.08
N LYS A 147 27.81 -44.42 -24.97
CA LYS A 147 27.05 -43.85 -26.10
C LYS A 147 27.58 -42.48 -26.52
N GLY A 148 28.71 -42.03 -25.96
CA GLY A 148 29.29 -40.72 -26.26
C GLY A 148 28.59 -39.55 -25.57
N MET A 149 27.69 -39.79 -24.62
CA MET A 149 26.91 -38.74 -23.94
C MET A 149 27.53 -38.39 -22.59
N ASP A 150 27.71 -37.10 -22.34
CA ASP A 150 28.11 -36.58 -21.03
C ASP A 150 27.09 -35.55 -20.56
N LYS A 151 26.01 -36.03 -19.94
CA LYS A 151 24.91 -35.16 -19.48
C LYS A 151 25.35 -34.14 -18.44
N LEU A 152 26.37 -34.46 -17.64
CA LEU A 152 26.86 -33.57 -16.58
C LEU A 152 27.65 -32.42 -17.21
N ASN A 153 28.56 -32.73 -18.12
CA ASN A 153 29.31 -31.70 -18.85
C ASN A 153 28.40 -30.90 -19.81
N ASP A 154 27.43 -31.54 -20.45
CA ASP A 154 26.43 -30.85 -21.28
C ASP A 154 25.65 -29.80 -20.48
N LEU A 155 25.27 -30.13 -19.24
CA LEU A 155 24.61 -29.19 -18.34
C LEU A 155 25.55 -28.07 -17.93
N TYR A 156 26.78 -28.39 -17.55
CA TYR A 156 27.81 -27.41 -17.22
C TYR A 156 28.06 -26.43 -18.37
N MET A 157 28.33 -26.93 -19.58
CA MET A 157 28.52 -26.14 -20.80
C MET A 157 27.31 -25.27 -21.13
N LYS A 158 26.09 -25.77 -20.89
CA LYS A 158 24.88 -24.95 -21.00
C LYS A 158 24.86 -23.81 -19.99
N ILE A 159 25.18 -24.05 -18.72
CA ILE A 159 25.17 -23.01 -17.68
C ILE A 159 26.22 -21.93 -17.99
N ILE A 160 27.42 -22.33 -18.41
CA ILE A 160 28.51 -21.42 -18.74
C ILE A 160 28.44 -20.88 -20.17
N ASN A 161 27.33 -21.03 -20.89
CA ASN A 161 27.18 -20.39 -22.20
C ASN A 161 26.63 -18.96 -22.06
N LEU A 162 27.03 -18.09 -23.00
CA LEU A 162 26.64 -16.69 -22.98
C LEU A 162 25.11 -16.46 -23.04
N PRO A 163 24.34 -17.16 -23.91
CA PRO A 163 22.89 -16.95 -23.99
C PRO A 163 22.16 -17.19 -22.67
N ASN A 164 22.53 -18.23 -21.92
CA ASN A 164 21.89 -18.54 -20.64
C ASN A 164 22.27 -17.52 -19.56
N ARG A 165 23.53 -17.03 -19.54
CA ARG A 165 23.92 -15.92 -18.66
C ARG A 165 23.14 -14.64 -18.94
N VAL A 166 22.97 -14.27 -20.21
CA VAL A 166 22.18 -13.09 -20.61
C VAL A 166 20.72 -13.24 -20.16
N LYS A 167 20.16 -14.44 -20.29
CA LYS A 167 18.81 -14.74 -19.80
C LYS A 167 18.72 -14.62 -18.27
N ALA A 168 19.69 -15.14 -17.53
CA ALA A 168 19.74 -15.03 -16.07
C ALA A 168 19.82 -13.56 -15.62
N ILE A 169 20.64 -12.72 -16.27
CA ILE A 169 20.71 -11.28 -16.00
C ILE A 169 19.36 -10.61 -16.23
N LYS A 170 18.66 -10.95 -17.32
CA LYS A 170 17.32 -10.41 -17.62
C LYS A 170 16.32 -10.76 -16.52
N GLU A 171 16.24 -12.04 -16.16
CA GLU A 171 15.31 -12.52 -15.11
C GLU A 171 15.61 -11.89 -13.75
N LEU A 172 16.89 -11.76 -13.38
CA LEU A 172 17.30 -11.05 -12.17
C LEU A 172 16.99 -9.55 -12.23
N SER A 173 17.17 -8.91 -13.39
CA SER A 173 16.84 -7.49 -13.58
C SER A 173 15.33 -7.24 -13.42
N ASP A 174 14.50 -8.12 -13.96
CA ASP A 174 13.04 -8.06 -13.79
C ASP A 174 12.65 -8.34 -12.33
N THR A 175 13.34 -9.26 -11.65
CA THR A 175 13.20 -9.47 -10.19
C THR A 175 13.59 -8.23 -9.40
N MET A 176 14.65 -7.51 -9.78
CA MET A 176 15.04 -6.27 -9.09
C MET A 176 14.02 -5.16 -9.29
N LYS A 177 13.42 -5.04 -10.48
CA LYS A 177 12.34 -4.05 -10.71
C LYS A 177 11.15 -4.31 -9.79
N THR A 178 10.74 -5.57 -9.65
CA THR A 178 9.61 -5.93 -8.77
C THR A 178 9.97 -5.70 -7.31
N LEU A 179 11.17 -6.08 -6.87
CA LEU A 179 11.64 -5.82 -5.50
C LEU A 179 11.71 -4.32 -5.20
N VAL A 180 12.22 -3.48 -6.11
CA VAL A 180 12.24 -2.02 -5.93
C VAL A 180 10.83 -1.45 -5.84
N ALA A 181 9.89 -1.93 -6.67
CA ALA A 181 8.49 -1.52 -6.57
C ALA A 181 7.93 -1.87 -5.17
N LEU A 182 8.11 -3.12 -4.72
CA LEU A 182 7.69 -3.59 -3.40
C LEU A 182 8.36 -2.80 -2.26
N GLU A 183 9.64 -2.45 -2.37
CA GLU A 183 10.33 -1.57 -1.43
C GLU A 183 9.63 -0.22 -1.34
N ARG A 184 9.33 0.42 -2.48
CA ARG A 184 8.61 1.69 -2.50
C ARG A 184 7.26 1.60 -1.80
N GLN A 185 6.49 0.53 -2.02
CA GLN A 185 5.21 0.32 -1.32
C GLN A 185 5.41 0.14 0.19
N ALA A 186 6.35 -0.72 0.58
CA ALA A 186 6.62 -1.05 1.97
C ALA A 186 7.13 0.17 2.79
N TYR A 187 7.85 1.09 2.15
CA TYR A 187 8.32 2.34 2.75
C TYR A 187 7.37 3.53 2.58
N GLY A 188 6.24 3.35 1.88
CA GLY A 188 5.29 4.44 1.63
C GLY A 188 5.84 5.52 0.69
N LEU A 189 6.80 5.16 -0.17
CA LEU A 189 7.41 6.01 -1.21
C LEU A 189 6.71 5.87 -2.57
N GLU A 190 5.50 5.32 -2.58
CA GLU A 190 4.64 5.42 -3.74
C GLU A 190 4.34 6.90 -3.96
N GLU A 191 4.63 7.38 -5.18
CA GLU A 191 3.99 8.61 -5.64
C GLU A 191 2.50 8.31 -5.54
N LYS A 192 1.82 9.00 -4.62
CA LYS A 192 0.37 9.09 -4.72
C LYS A 192 0.16 9.68 -6.10
N GLU A 193 -0.25 8.87 -7.08
CA GLU A 193 -0.99 9.45 -8.19
C GLU A 193 -2.06 10.28 -7.50
N ASN A 194 -1.98 11.60 -7.66
CA ASN A 194 -3.01 12.53 -7.25
C ASN A 194 -4.24 12.21 -8.11
N THR A 195 -4.89 11.09 -7.81
CA THR A 195 -6.24 10.73 -8.27
C THR A 195 -7.28 11.33 -7.32
N THR A 196 -6.92 12.39 -6.60
CA THR A 196 -7.88 13.48 -6.49
C THR A 196 -7.97 14.07 -7.89
N ALA A 197 -8.85 13.51 -8.73
CA ALA A 197 -9.46 14.33 -9.76
C ALA A 197 -9.88 15.61 -9.02
N ASP A 198 -9.18 16.70 -9.33
CA ASP A 198 -9.44 18.02 -8.79
C ASP A 198 -10.96 18.22 -8.84
N ALA A 199 -11.59 18.75 -7.80
CA ALA A 199 -13.06 18.82 -7.75
C ALA A 199 -13.63 19.50 -9.01
N LEU A 200 -12.82 20.37 -9.62
CA LEU A 200 -13.04 20.98 -10.93
C LEU A 200 -12.99 19.98 -12.11
N THR A 201 -12.04 19.05 -12.16
CA THR A 201 -12.01 17.99 -13.18
C THR A 201 -13.19 17.03 -13.06
N THR A 202 -13.59 16.64 -11.85
CA THR A 202 -14.80 15.80 -11.65
C THR A 202 -16.07 16.56 -12.05
N LEU A 203 -16.13 17.86 -11.78
CA LEU A 203 -17.24 18.72 -12.18
C LEU A 203 -17.27 18.92 -13.71
N LEU A 204 -16.12 19.14 -14.34
CA LEU A 204 -16.00 19.24 -15.80
C LEU A 204 -16.39 17.92 -16.51
N GLU A 205 -15.98 16.77 -16.00
CA GLU A 205 -16.40 15.47 -16.53
C GLU A 205 -17.91 15.24 -16.34
N SER A 206 -18.47 15.67 -15.21
CA SER A 206 -19.92 15.59 -14.97
C SER A 206 -20.73 16.51 -15.89
N ILE A 207 -20.20 17.67 -16.25
CA ILE A 207 -20.82 18.60 -17.21
C ILE A 207 -20.63 18.09 -18.65
N ALA A 208 -19.47 17.51 -18.97
CA ALA A 208 -19.20 16.94 -20.28
C ALA A 208 -20.04 15.69 -20.56
N GLN A 209 -20.35 14.90 -19.53
CA GLN A 209 -21.20 13.70 -19.63
C GLN A 209 -22.69 13.99 -19.37
N GLY A 210 -23.00 15.06 -18.63
CA GLY A 210 -24.36 15.48 -18.31
C GLY A 210 -24.87 16.59 -19.24
N ASN A 211 -25.78 16.21 -20.13
CA ASN A 211 -26.59 17.07 -21.02
C ASN A 211 -25.93 17.61 -22.31
N SER A 212 -25.84 16.75 -23.32
CA SER A 212 -25.99 17.16 -24.73
C SER A 212 -27.43 17.57 -25.09
N SER A 213 -28.39 17.54 -24.14
CA SER A 213 -29.82 17.77 -24.40
C SER A 213 -30.43 18.95 -23.64
N GLY A 214 -29.66 19.70 -22.84
CA GLY A 214 -30.18 20.81 -22.01
C GLY A 214 -30.06 22.21 -22.64
N PHE A 215 -29.21 22.38 -23.65
CA PHE A 215 -29.05 23.63 -24.39
C PHE A 215 -29.33 23.37 -25.87
N GLN A 216 -30.61 23.34 -26.24
CA GLN A 216 -30.96 23.49 -27.65
C GLN A 216 -30.85 24.99 -28.01
N PRO A 217 -30.28 25.36 -29.17
CA PRO A 217 -30.39 26.71 -29.66
C PRO A 217 -31.87 27.04 -29.82
N VAL A 218 -32.27 28.23 -29.34
CA VAL A 218 -33.62 28.76 -29.49
C VAL A 218 -33.99 28.69 -30.98
N GLN A 219 -35.13 28.06 -31.31
CA GLN A 219 -35.60 28.00 -32.69
C GLN A 219 -35.72 29.43 -33.23
N GLU A 220 -35.11 29.71 -34.38
CA GLU A 220 -35.28 30.98 -35.07
C GLU A 220 -36.76 31.19 -35.36
N ASP A 221 -37.30 32.30 -34.85
CA ASP A 221 -38.66 32.73 -35.11
C ASP A 221 -38.79 33.01 -36.61
N LYS A 222 -39.62 32.23 -37.31
CA LYS A 222 -39.95 32.48 -38.72
C LYS A 222 -40.99 33.59 -38.78
N ASP A 223 -40.55 34.81 -38.58
CA ASP A 223 -41.24 36.02 -39.07
C ASP A 223 -40.21 37.12 -39.31
N TYR A 224 -39.41 36.95 -40.37
CA TYR A 224 -39.07 37.99 -41.36
C TYR A 224 -38.52 37.34 -42.65
#